data_AF-A0A8I3APA6-F1
#
_entry.id   AF-A0A8I3APA6-F1
#
_cell.length_a   1.000
_cell.length_b   1.000
_cell.length_c   1.000
_cell.angle_alpha   90.00
_cell.angle_beta   90.00
_cell.angle_gamma   90.00
#
_symmetry.space_group_name_H-M   'P 1'
#
loop_
_entity.id
_entity.type
_entity.pdbx_description
1 polymer ?
#
loop_
_entity_poly.entity_id
_entity_poly.type
_entity_poly.pdbx_seq_one_letter_code
_entity_poly.pdbx_strand_id
1 'polypeptide(L)'
;MLPSYTFDGISFPIVDGQNHDASELRTISCERDVFVLGAPQRRRHENTLFVYKPVYGQTISELPFSHPRQLVAMLPTLRQYAFISRLLARSFGANITGSGLEKLDKSIITREVMTTSAKFKRFVADKEAKRDSEAEKPLTLDVVLSVHPTAGLSIVFPFRDATANIELQVLANGVVNIVSQNILSDELDAAQDISEGPRRKMKPHDLGRLLEVFEDLCQWAEWIRKNLS
;
A
#
# COMPACT_ATOMS: atom_id res chain seq x y z
N MET A 1 -26.38 19.96 1.37
CA MET A 1 -25.07 19.73 0.74
C MET A 1 -24.63 18.34 1.13
N LEU A 2 -24.17 17.50 0.18
CA LEU A 2 -23.58 16.22 0.54
C LEU A 2 -22.29 16.48 1.32
N PRO A 3 -22.00 15.76 2.42
CA PRO A 3 -20.72 15.86 3.09
C PRO A 3 -19.60 15.53 2.07
N SER A 4 -18.64 16.44 1.95
CA SER A 4 -17.47 16.25 1.09
C SER A 4 -16.51 15.30 1.79
N TYR A 5 -16.48 14.04 1.36
CA TYR A 5 -15.49 13.08 1.84
C TYR A 5 -14.25 13.11 0.94
N THR A 6 -13.11 12.71 1.52
CA THR A 6 -11.89 12.44 0.77
C THR A 6 -11.76 10.93 0.55
N PHE A 7 -11.11 10.49 -0.52
CA PHE A 7 -10.92 9.08 -0.81
C PHE A 7 -10.26 8.31 0.34
N ASP A 8 -9.23 8.91 0.93
CA ASP A 8 -8.55 8.38 2.11
C ASP A 8 -9.45 8.45 3.36
N GLY A 9 -10.30 9.47 3.49
CA GLY A 9 -11.26 9.63 4.59
C GLY A 9 -12.37 8.58 4.58
N ILE A 10 -12.77 8.11 3.39
CA ILE A 10 -13.69 6.97 3.23
C ILE A 10 -13.02 5.67 3.67
N SER A 11 -11.76 5.48 3.29
CA SER A 11 -11.01 4.24 3.56
C SER A 11 -10.57 4.13 5.02
N PHE A 12 -10.19 5.26 5.59
CA PHE A 12 -9.72 5.44 6.95
C PHE A 12 -10.52 6.61 7.51
N PRO A 13 -11.56 6.40 8.33
CA PRO A 13 -12.30 7.50 8.94
C PRO A 13 -11.44 8.23 9.98
N ILE A 14 -11.65 9.53 10.13
CA ILE A 14 -11.08 10.34 11.22
C ILE A 14 -12.03 10.21 12.41
N VAL A 15 -11.49 9.95 13.60
CA VAL A 15 -12.30 9.81 14.82
C VAL A 15 -12.94 11.15 15.18
N ASP A 16 -14.24 11.11 15.52
CA ASP A 16 -15.01 12.31 15.89
C ASP A 16 -14.31 13.10 17.01
N GLY A 17 -14.13 14.41 16.79
CA GLY A 17 -13.45 15.31 17.73
C GLY A 17 -11.98 15.61 17.40
N GLN A 18 -11.38 14.93 16.41
CA GLN A 18 -10.09 15.34 15.83
C GLN A 18 -10.31 16.22 14.60
N ASN A 19 -9.97 17.51 14.72
CA ASN A 19 -9.92 18.41 13.56
C ASN A 19 -8.65 18.09 12.75
N HIS A 20 -8.81 17.54 11.55
CA HIS A 20 -7.72 17.39 10.59
C HIS A 20 -7.69 18.61 9.67
N ASP A 21 -6.56 19.32 9.66
CA ASP A 21 -6.31 20.34 8.66
C ASP A 21 -5.98 19.68 7.32
N ALA A 22 -6.75 20.00 6.28
CA ALA A 22 -6.55 19.49 4.92
C ALA A 22 -5.21 19.90 4.30
N SER A 23 -4.52 20.88 4.90
CA SER A 23 -3.17 21.29 4.49
C SER A 23 -2.06 20.38 5.05
N GLU A 24 -2.36 19.56 6.07
CA GLU A 24 -1.39 18.70 6.72
C GLU A 24 -1.29 17.31 6.07
N LEU A 25 -0.08 16.74 6.06
CA LEU A 25 0.16 15.36 5.66
C LEU A 25 -0.57 14.41 6.60
N ARG A 26 -1.47 13.60 6.05
CA ARG A 26 -2.14 12.56 6.82
C ARG A 26 -1.27 11.29 6.83
N THR A 27 -1.01 10.76 8.02
CA THR A 27 -0.33 9.47 8.18
C THR A 27 -1.26 8.44 8.82
N ILE A 28 -1.33 7.24 8.23
CA ILE A 28 -1.99 6.07 8.84
C ILE A 28 -0.91 5.02 9.14
N SER A 29 -0.86 4.51 10.37
CA SER A 29 0.05 3.41 10.74
C SER A 29 -0.72 2.17 11.16
N CYS A 30 -0.21 1.00 10.78
CA CYS A 30 -0.73 -0.28 11.24
C CYS A 30 0.39 -1.27 11.51
N GLU A 31 0.11 -2.22 12.40
CA GLU A 31 0.95 -3.39 12.62
C GLU A 31 0.24 -4.64 12.14
N ARG A 32 0.98 -5.55 11.53
CA ARG A 32 0.43 -6.79 10.99
C ARG A 32 1.44 -7.93 11.07
N ASP A 33 0.96 -9.13 11.36
CA ASP A 33 1.73 -10.35 11.13
C ASP A 33 1.46 -10.93 9.73
N VAL A 34 2.52 -11.04 8.93
CA VAL A 34 2.47 -11.45 7.52
C VAL A 34 3.11 -12.83 7.37
N PHE A 35 2.44 -13.71 6.62
CA PHE A 35 3.01 -15.01 6.29
C PHE A 35 4.13 -14.87 5.26
N VAL A 36 5.32 -15.31 5.63
CA VAL A 36 6.46 -15.41 4.72
C VAL A 36 6.42 -16.79 4.08
N LEU A 37 6.30 -16.85 2.75
CA LEU A 37 6.22 -18.12 2.03
C LEU A 37 7.43 -18.99 2.36
N GLY A 38 7.21 -20.23 2.83
CA GLY A 38 8.27 -21.17 3.17
C GLY A 38 9.01 -20.90 4.48
N ALA A 39 8.57 -19.92 5.29
CA ALA A 39 8.97 -19.81 6.68
C ALA A 39 7.84 -20.35 7.58
N PRO A 40 8.18 -21.03 8.69
CA PRO A 40 7.18 -21.53 9.64
C PRO A 40 6.53 -20.40 10.45
N GLN A 41 7.20 -19.24 10.57
CA GLN A 41 6.77 -18.13 11.43
C GLN A 41 6.24 -16.97 10.59
N ARG A 42 5.23 -16.27 11.13
CA ARG A 42 4.78 -14.98 10.59
C ARG A 42 5.78 -13.89 10.97
N ARG A 43 6.06 -12.98 10.05
CA ARG A 43 6.89 -11.81 10.32
C ARG A 43 6.02 -10.61 10.66
N ARG A 44 6.41 -9.87 11.69
CA ARG A 44 5.77 -8.61 12.05
C ARG A 44 6.15 -7.50 11.08
N HIS A 45 5.15 -6.79 10.59
CA HIS A 45 5.24 -5.65 9.69
C HIS A 45 4.72 -4.41 10.41
N GLU A 46 5.43 -3.30 10.23
CA GLU A 46 5.04 -1.96 10.66
C GLU A 46 4.85 -1.11 9.41
N ASN A 47 3.60 -0.89 9.02
CA ASN A 47 3.29 -0.21 7.77
C ASN A 47 2.87 1.23 8.05
N THR A 48 3.38 2.15 7.22
CA THR A 48 3.01 3.56 7.26
C THR A 48 2.47 3.99 5.90
N LEU A 49 1.26 4.54 5.86
CA LEU A 49 0.68 5.15 4.68
C LEU A 49 0.71 6.67 4.81
N PHE A 50 1.30 7.34 3.82
CA PHE A 50 1.37 8.79 3.71
C PHE A 50 0.42 9.27 2.62
N VAL A 51 -0.49 10.18 2.98
CA VAL A 51 -1.44 10.81 2.04
C VAL A 51 -1.13 12.30 1.98
N TYR A 52 -0.38 12.71 0.95
CA TYR A 52 0.10 14.09 0.81
C TYR A 52 -0.97 15.09 0.42
N LYS A 53 -1.92 14.68 -0.41
CA LYS A 53 -2.99 15.54 -0.89
C LYS A 53 -4.32 14.81 -0.73
N PRO A 54 -5.22 15.28 0.14
CA PRO A 54 -6.57 14.74 0.19
C PRO A 54 -7.23 14.98 -1.17
N VAL A 55 -7.81 13.93 -1.73
CA VAL A 55 -8.58 14.00 -2.98
C VAL A 55 -10.03 13.71 -2.65
N TYR A 56 -10.95 14.53 -3.16
CA TYR A 56 -12.37 14.29 -2.96
C TYR A 56 -12.77 12.90 -3.48
N GLY A 57 -13.51 12.17 -2.66
CA GLY A 57 -13.99 10.83 -2.95
C GLY A 57 -15.44 10.69 -2.53
N GLN A 58 -16.16 9.79 -3.19
CA GLN A 58 -17.52 9.41 -2.83
C GLN A 58 -17.69 7.91 -2.99
N THR A 59 -18.45 7.30 -2.09
CA THR A 59 -18.88 5.91 -2.22
C THR A 59 -20.11 5.86 -3.12
N ILE A 60 -19.99 5.14 -4.24
CA ILE A 60 -21.10 4.93 -5.17
C ILE A 60 -22.00 3.82 -4.59
N SER A 61 -23.17 4.17 -4.07
CA SER A 61 -24.16 3.20 -3.58
C SER A 61 -25.07 2.68 -4.69
N GLU A 62 -25.54 3.59 -5.53
CA GLU A 62 -26.46 3.33 -6.63
C GLU A 62 -26.00 4.12 -7.85
N LEU A 63 -26.16 3.52 -9.03
CA LEU A 63 -25.75 4.12 -10.29
C LEU A 63 -26.85 3.91 -11.33
N PRO A 64 -27.70 4.92 -11.59
CA PRO A 64 -28.72 4.81 -12.62
C PRO A 64 -28.05 4.76 -14.01
N PHE A 65 -28.50 3.84 -14.85
CA PHE A 65 -28.06 3.76 -16.24
C PHE A 65 -29.26 3.47 -17.14
N SER A 66 -29.28 4.09 -18.32
CA SER A 66 -30.33 3.86 -19.32
C SER A 66 -29.97 2.72 -20.27
N HIS A 67 -28.67 2.46 -20.44
CA HIS A 67 -28.18 1.43 -21.35
C HIS A 67 -26.90 0.77 -20.80
N PRO A 68 -26.74 -0.58 -20.86
CA PRO A 68 -25.58 -1.28 -20.29
C PRO A 68 -24.21 -0.77 -20.79
N ARG A 69 -24.15 -0.25 -22.02
CA ARG A 69 -22.93 0.35 -22.61
C ARG A 69 -22.36 1.51 -21.77
N GLN A 70 -23.20 2.24 -21.04
CA GLN A 70 -22.76 3.31 -20.13
C GLN A 70 -21.95 2.73 -18.97
N LEU A 71 -22.36 1.58 -18.42
CA LEU A 71 -21.59 0.89 -17.38
C LEU A 71 -20.26 0.38 -17.95
N VAL A 72 -20.28 -0.24 -19.12
CA VAL A 72 -19.06 -0.79 -19.76
C VAL A 72 -17.99 0.28 -19.93
N ALA A 73 -18.37 1.53 -20.24
CA ALA A 73 -17.44 2.64 -20.35
C ALA A 73 -16.79 3.04 -19.00
N MET A 74 -17.48 2.86 -17.87
CA MET A 74 -17.00 3.20 -16.54
C MET A 74 -16.25 2.07 -15.83
N LEU A 75 -16.49 0.80 -16.21
CA LEU A 75 -15.87 -0.37 -15.59
C LEU A 75 -14.35 -0.29 -15.46
N PRO A 76 -13.57 0.21 -16.45
CA PRO A 76 -12.13 0.27 -16.32
C PRO A 76 -11.67 1.17 -15.16
N THR A 77 -12.33 2.31 -14.96
CA THR A 77 -12.05 3.23 -13.85
C THR A 77 -12.52 2.64 -12.53
N LEU A 78 -13.72 2.03 -12.48
CA LEU A 78 -14.21 1.39 -11.25
C LEU A 78 -13.28 0.26 -10.79
N ARG A 79 -12.76 -0.55 -11.72
CA ARG A 79 -11.78 -1.60 -11.41
C ARG A 79 -10.45 -1.03 -10.90
N GLN A 80 -9.97 0.07 -11.48
CA GLN A 80 -8.75 0.76 -11.04
C GLN A 80 -8.87 1.16 -9.56
N TYR A 81 -9.94 1.86 -9.18
CA TYR A 81 -10.14 2.30 -7.79
C TYR A 81 -10.50 1.14 -6.84
N ALA A 82 -11.21 0.12 -7.32
CA ALA A 82 -11.48 -1.09 -6.55
C ALA A 82 -10.18 -1.85 -6.21
N PHE A 83 -9.24 -1.92 -7.15
CA PHE A 83 -7.94 -2.53 -6.92
C PHE A 83 -7.10 -1.76 -5.90
N ILE A 84 -7.02 -0.42 -6.01
CA ILE A 84 -6.33 0.42 -5.01
C ILE A 84 -6.97 0.25 -3.64
N SER A 85 -8.30 0.30 -3.59
CA SER A 85 -9.07 0.08 -2.36
C SER A 85 -8.74 -1.26 -1.72
N ARG A 86 -8.60 -2.32 -2.53
CA ARG A 86 -8.22 -3.66 -2.08
C ARG A 86 -6.79 -3.72 -1.57
N LEU A 87 -5.83 -3.08 -2.25
CA LEU A 87 -4.44 -2.96 -1.77
C LEU A 87 -4.38 -2.28 -0.40
N LEU A 88 -5.10 -1.16 -0.24
CA LEU A 88 -5.14 -0.41 1.01
C LEU A 88 -5.85 -1.20 2.12
N ALA A 89 -6.97 -1.87 1.81
CA ALA A 89 -7.69 -2.70 2.76
C ALA A 89 -6.84 -3.87 3.26
N ARG A 90 -6.17 -4.58 2.35
CA ARG A 90 -5.33 -5.73 2.72
C ARG A 90 -4.03 -5.30 3.39
N SER A 91 -3.43 -4.17 3.01
CA SER A 91 -2.13 -3.76 3.57
C SER A 91 -2.25 -2.93 4.86
N PHE A 92 -3.35 -2.19 5.04
CA PHE A 92 -3.52 -1.24 6.15
C PHE A 92 -4.80 -1.42 6.99
N GLY A 93 -5.67 -2.35 6.60
CA GLY A 93 -6.93 -2.60 7.30
C GLY A 93 -8.04 -1.57 7.00
N ALA A 94 -7.99 -0.92 5.83
CA ALA A 94 -9.04 -0.01 5.39
C ALA A 94 -10.43 -0.68 5.39
N ASN A 95 -11.45 0.03 5.86
CA ASN A 95 -12.84 -0.46 5.94
C ASN A 95 -13.74 0.29 4.94
N ILE A 96 -13.49 0.05 3.65
CA ILE A 96 -14.11 0.81 2.54
C ILE A 96 -15.58 0.42 2.32
N THR A 97 -15.98 -0.80 2.73
CA THR A 97 -17.30 -1.36 2.43
C THR A 97 -18.30 -1.31 3.57
N GLY A 98 -17.89 -1.07 4.82
CA GLY A 98 -18.78 -1.15 6.00
C GLY A 98 -19.32 -2.57 6.29
N SER A 99 -19.48 -3.40 5.27
CA SER A 99 -19.51 -4.86 5.35
C SER A 99 -18.07 -5.37 5.38
N GLY A 100 -17.76 -6.15 6.41
CA GLY A 100 -16.46 -6.80 6.53
C GLY A 100 -16.18 -7.61 5.27
N LEU A 101 -15.17 -7.20 4.49
CA LEU A 101 -14.44 -8.11 3.63
C LEU A 101 -14.20 -9.38 4.45
N GLU A 102 -14.72 -10.52 3.97
CA GLU A 102 -14.68 -11.77 4.71
C GLU A 102 -13.27 -12.01 5.24
N LYS A 103 -13.14 -11.86 6.56
CA LYS A 103 -11.89 -11.86 7.32
C LYS A 103 -10.88 -10.81 6.84
N LEU A 104 -11.09 -9.53 7.23
CA LEU A 104 -9.92 -8.72 7.60
C LEU A 104 -9.07 -9.59 8.53
N ASP A 105 -7.81 -9.81 8.16
CA ASP A 105 -6.92 -10.64 8.94
C ASP A 105 -6.86 -10.04 10.34
N LYS A 106 -7.29 -10.81 11.37
CA LYS A 106 -7.34 -10.32 12.76
C LYS A 106 -5.95 -9.89 13.28
N SER A 107 -4.89 -10.22 12.53
CA SER A 107 -3.53 -9.78 12.75
C SER A 107 -3.30 -8.30 12.45
N ILE A 108 -4.16 -7.65 11.65
CA ILE A 108 -4.03 -6.22 11.33
C ILE A 108 -4.56 -5.41 12.50
N ILE A 109 -3.64 -4.73 13.18
CA ILE A 109 -3.97 -3.74 14.20
C ILE A 109 -3.66 -2.37 13.58
N THR A 110 -4.68 -1.71 13.03
CA THR A 110 -4.56 -0.30 12.61
C THR A 110 -4.43 0.53 13.87
N ARG A 111 -3.22 1.05 14.13
CA ARG A 111 -2.90 1.63 15.44
C ARG A 111 -3.29 3.08 15.53
N GLU A 112 -3.20 3.87 14.46
CA GLU A 112 -3.46 5.30 14.57
C GLU A 112 -3.51 6.01 13.22
N VAL A 113 -4.48 6.93 13.05
CA VAL A 113 -4.41 8.00 12.05
C VAL A 113 -3.87 9.22 12.78
N MET A 114 -2.70 9.70 12.40
CA MET A 114 -2.06 10.84 13.06
C MET A 114 -1.68 11.93 12.05
N THR A 115 -1.73 13.16 12.55
CA THR A 115 -1.11 14.32 11.89
C THR A 115 0.35 14.45 12.31
N THR A 116 1.11 15.28 11.59
CA THR A 116 2.50 15.64 11.92
C THR A 116 2.61 16.22 13.34
N SER A 117 1.66 17.09 13.74
CA SER A 117 1.58 17.64 15.09
C SER A 117 1.36 16.57 16.17
N ALA A 118 0.46 15.61 15.90
CA ALA A 118 0.19 14.51 16.83
C ALA A 118 1.39 13.54 16.95
N LYS A 119 2.08 13.26 15.83
CA LYS A 119 3.34 12.48 15.81
C LYS A 119 4.45 13.16 16.61
N PHE A 120 4.62 14.47 16.48
CA PHE A 120 5.65 15.22 17.21
C PHE A 120 5.43 15.11 18.73
N LYS A 121 4.20 15.26 19.20
CA LYS A 121 3.84 15.11 20.63
C LYS A 121 4.13 13.69 21.14
N ARG A 122 3.81 12.67 20.35
CA ARG A 122 4.09 11.28 20.71
C ARG A 122 5.59 10.98 20.73
N PHE A 123 6.36 11.49 19.77
CA PHE A 123 7.81 11.32 19.74
C PHE A 123 8.50 11.93 20.98
N VAL A 124 8.04 13.09 21.44
CA VAL A 124 8.54 13.71 22.67
C VAL A 124 8.23 12.84 23.88
N ALA A 125 7.05 12.22 23.94
CA ALA A 125 6.66 11.29 25.01
C ALA A 125 7.39 9.93 24.95
N ASP A 126 7.64 9.39 23.76
CA ASP A 126 8.25 8.06 23.57
C ASP A 126 9.76 8.06 23.82
N LYS A 127 10.43 9.23 23.69
CA LYS A 127 11.85 9.41 24.08
C LYS A 127 12.10 9.17 25.58
N GLU A 128 11.09 9.24 26.42
CA GLU A 128 11.21 8.96 27.85
C GLU A 128 11.01 7.47 28.19
N ALA A 129 10.59 6.62 27.23
CA ALA A 129 9.96 5.34 27.55
C ALA A 129 10.66 4.05 27.08
N LYS A 130 11.76 4.05 26.32
CA LYS A 130 12.35 2.77 25.84
C LYS A 130 13.86 2.61 26.04
N ARG A 131 14.20 1.81 27.05
CA ARG A 131 15.31 0.84 27.06
C ARG A 131 14.73 -0.56 26.81
N ASP A 132 15.48 -1.34 26.01
CA ASP A 132 15.54 -2.80 25.88
C ASP A 132 14.29 -3.61 25.49
N SER A 133 14.36 -4.22 24.29
CA SER A 133 13.95 -5.60 24.00
C SER A 133 14.46 -6.03 22.61
N GLU A 134 15.36 -7.02 22.56
CA GLU A 134 15.85 -7.69 21.33
C GLU A 134 14.78 -8.61 20.74
N ALA A 135 13.68 -8.05 20.25
CA ALA A 135 12.78 -8.75 19.33
C ALA A 135 13.32 -8.63 17.89
N GLU A 136 13.10 -9.63 17.04
CA GLU A 136 13.38 -9.54 15.60
C GLU A 136 12.78 -8.24 15.06
N LYS A 137 13.62 -7.39 14.46
CA LYS A 137 13.19 -6.06 14.02
C LYS A 137 12.04 -6.22 13.02
N PRO A 138 10.89 -5.54 13.24
CA PRO A 138 9.77 -5.63 12.33
C PRO A 138 10.18 -5.10 10.95
N LEU A 139 9.58 -5.65 9.88
CA LEU A 139 9.76 -5.07 8.55
C LEU A 139 8.95 -3.77 8.48
N THR A 140 9.62 -2.66 8.21
CA THR A 140 8.96 -1.38 7.95
C THR A 140 8.56 -1.28 6.48
N LEU A 141 7.29 -0.99 6.20
CA LEU A 141 6.77 -0.78 4.84
C LEU A 141 6.13 0.61 4.77
N ASP A 142 6.81 1.54 4.12
CA ASP A 142 6.33 2.90 3.93
C ASP A 142 5.71 3.04 2.53
N VAL A 143 4.50 3.58 2.48
CA VAL A 143 3.73 3.73 1.23
C VAL A 143 3.23 5.15 1.11
N VAL A 144 3.47 5.77 -0.04
CA VAL A 144 2.91 7.07 -0.41
C VAL A 144 1.76 6.87 -1.38
N LEU A 145 0.57 7.37 -1.02
CA LEU A 145 -0.62 7.33 -1.86
C LEU A 145 -0.81 8.63 -2.64
N SER A 146 -0.84 8.52 -3.98
CA SER A 146 -1.11 9.63 -4.90
C SER A 146 -2.30 9.32 -5.79
N VAL A 147 -3.51 9.64 -5.33
CA VAL A 147 -4.76 9.24 -6.02
C VAL A 147 -5.02 10.08 -7.29
N HIS A 148 -4.57 11.34 -7.33
CA HIS A 148 -4.75 12.24 -8.46
C HIS A 148 -3.45 13.02 -8.75
N PRO A 149 -3.00 13.15 -10.01
CA PRO A 149 -3.69 12.73 -11.24
C PRO A 149 -3.48 11.27 -11.67
N THR A 150 -2.54 10.52 -11.07
CA THR A 150 -2.01 9.28 -11.67
C THR A 150 -2.29 7.98 -10.89
N ALA A 151 -3.15 7.98 -9.88
CA ALA A 151 -3.53 6.77 -9.12
C ALA A 151 -2.32 5.88 -8.75
N GLY A 152 -1.27 6.52 -8.22
CA GLY A 152 0.04 5.95 -7.99
C GLY A 152 0.33 5.61 -6.54
N LEU A 153 1.25 4.67 -6.36
CA LEU A 153 1.82 4.27 -5.08
C LEU A 153 3.35 4.30 -5.19
N SER A 154 4.03 4.87 -4.20
CA SER A 154 5.47 4.69 -3.99
C SER A 154 5.66 3.86 -2.74
N ILE A 155 6.39 2.75 -2.86
CA ILE A 155 6.56 1.75 -1.81
C ILE A 155 8.04 1.66 -1.46
N VAL A 156 8.34 1.77 -0.17
CA VAL A 156 9.69 1.79 0.38
C VAL A 156 9.82 0.77 1.50
N PHE A 157 10.82 -0.11 1.42
CA PHE A 157 11.11 -1.10 2.46
C PHE A 157 12.58 -1.55 2.48
N PRO A 158 13.11 -2.05 3.61
CA PRO A 158 14.45 -2.63 3.68
C PRO A 158 14.64 -3.84 2.74
N PHE A 159 15.68 -3.79 1.91
CA PHE A 159 16.00 -4.84 0.93
C PHE A 159 17.51 -5.02 0.76
N ARG A 160 18.03 -6.20 1.11
CA ARG A 160 19.48 -6.49 1.19
C ARG A 160 20.19 -5.47 2.09
N ASP A 161 21.29 -4.89 1.64
CA ASP A 161 22.06 -3.84 2.32
C ASP A 161 21.56 -2.41 1.98
N ALA A 162 20.43 -2.29 1.27
CA ALA A 162 19.88 -1.02 0.81
C ALA A 162 18.36 -0.92 1.07
N THR A 163 17.74 0.13 0.54
CA THR A 163 16.30 0.34 0.61
C THR A 163 15.69 0.13 -0.76
N ALA A 164 14.71 -0.77 -0.86
CA ALA A 164 13.88 -0.88 -2.05
C ALA A 164 12.98 0.36 -2.14
N ASN A 165 12.95 0.98 -3.32
CA ASN A 165 12.03 2.05 -3.68
C ASN A 165 11.39 1.66 -5.02
N ILE A 166 10.08 1.46 -5.01
CA ILE A 166 9.31 1.07 -6.19
C ILE A 166 8.15 2.04 -6.34
N GLU A 167 8.11 2.73 -7.47
CA GLU A 167 6.99 3.58 -7.86
C GLU A 167 6.16 2.86 -8.90
N LEU A 168 4.85 2.83 -8.67
CA LEU A 168 3.90 2.20 -9.57
C LEU A 168 2.66 3.05 -9.77
N GLN A 169 1.97 2.80 -10.88
CA GLN A 169 0.68 3.38 -11.21
C GLN A 169 -0.32 2.26 -11.46
N VAL A 170 -1.49 2.35 -10.84
CA VAL A 170 -2.60 1.47 -11.18
C VAL A 170 -3.35 2.11 -12.34
N LEU A 171 -3.31 1.47 -13.50
CA LEU A 171 -3.98 1.91 -14.71
C LEU A 171 -5.44 1.41 -14.76
N ALA A 172 -6.13 1.77 -15.83
CA ALA A 172 -7.46 1.28 -16.13
C ALA A 172 -7.52 -0.27 -16.06
N ASN A 173 -8.64 -0.80 -15.57
CA ASN A 173 -8.83 -2.22 -15.26
C ASN A 173 -8.01 -2.78 -14.09
N GLY A 174 -7.31 -1.94 -13.33
CA GLY A 174 -6.48 -2.39 -12.20
C GLY A 174 -5.12 -2.95 -12.62
N VAL A 175 -4.67 -2.65 -13.84
CA VAL A 175 -3.36 -3.09 -14.35
C VAL A 175 -2.26 -2.31 -13.63
N VAL A 176 -1.25 -3.00 -13.10
CA VAL A 176 -0.15 -2.38 -12.37
C VAL A 176 1.01 -2.12 -13.32
N ASN A 177 1.35 -0.85 -13.49
CA ASN A 177 2.51 -0.41 -14.24
C ASN A 177 3.62 0.06 -13.30
N ILE A 178 4.79 -0.56 -13.35
CA ILE A 178 5.97 -0.12 -12.60
C ILE A 178 6.59 1.07 -13.34
N VAL A 179 6.63 2.23 -12.70
CA VAL A 179 7.18 3.48 -13.25
C VAL A 179 8.68 3.56 -13.02
N SER A 180 9.11 3.25 -11.80
CA SER A 180 10.52 3.25 -11.42
C SER A 180 10.75 2.20 -10.32
N GLN A 181 11.95 1.65 -10.27
CA GLN A 181 12.32 0.60 -9.32
C GLN A 181 13.84 0.55 -9.19
N ASN A 182 14.36 0.10 -8.05
CA ASN A 182 15.80 -0.07 -7.79
C ASN A 182 16.18 -1.48 -7.28
N ILE A 183 15.34 -2.49 -7.51
CA ILE A 183 15.50 -3.85 -6.99
C ILE A 183 15.95 -4.87 -8.03
N LEU A 184 15.67 -4.62 -9.31
CA LEU A 184 16.14 -5.42 -10.45
C LEU A 184 17.33 -4.72 -11.09
N SER A 185 18.38 -5.48 -11.39
CA SER A 185 19.52 -5.00 -12.17
C SER A 185 19.09 -4.65 -13.59
N ASP A 186 19.58 -3.52 -14.12
CA ASP A 186 19.28 -3.11 -15.48
C ASP A 186 19.88 -4.07 -16.50
N GLU A 187 19.23 -4.21 -17.65
CA GLU A 187 19.66 -5.08 -18.76
C GLU A 187 21.08 -4.73 -19.29
N LEU A 188 21.62 -3.56 -18.94
CA LEU A 188 22.97 -3.11 -19.30
C LEU A 188 24.09 -3.83 -18.54
N ASP A 189 23.82 -4.36 -17.34
CA ASP A 189 24.77 -5.20 -16.59
C ASP A 189 24.77 -6.66 -17.08
N ALA A 190 23.87 -7.01 -18.01
CA ALA A 190 23.68 -8.38 -18.49
C ALA A 190 24.79 -8.89 -19.43
N ALA A 191 25.80 -8.07 -19.77
CA ALA A 191 26.91 -8.49 -20.61
C ALA A 191 27.97 -9.35 -19.87
N GLN A 192 27.85 -9.55 -18.55
CA GLN A 192 28.88 -10.25 -17.75
C GLN A 192 28.47 -11.58 -17.13
N ASP A 193 27.18 -11.95 -17.09
CA ASP A 193 26.74 -13.21 -16.47
C ASP A 193 26.43 -14.31 -17.49
N ILE A 194 27.47 -15.07 -17.86
CA ILE A 194 27.40 -16.26 -18.73
C ILE A 194 27.17 -17.56 -17.91
N SER A 195 27.05 -17.49 -16.57
CA SER A 195 27.17 -18.66 -15.70
C SER A 195 25.85 -19.26 -15.17
N GLU A 196 24.70 -18.60 -15.33
CA GLU A 196 23.43 -19.16 -14.84
C GLU A 196 22.51 -19.59 -15.99
N GLY A 197 21.98 -20.81 -15.91
CA GLY A 197 21.09 -21.41 -16.90
C GLY A 197 19.81 -20.57 -17.16
N PRO A 198 18.89 -21.05 -18.02
CA PRO A 198 17.80 -20.24 -18.58
C PRO A 198 16.66 -20.01 -17.56
N ARG A 199 16.95 -19.45 -16.39
CA ARG A 199 15.94 -18.83 -15.55
C ARG A 199 15.62 -17.49 -16.18
N ARG A 200 14.38 -17.36 -16.69
CA ARG A 200 13.87 -16.10 -17.24
C ARG A 200 14.14 -14.97 -16.24
N LYS A 201 15.00 -14.02 -16.61
CA LYS A 201 15.28 -12.84 -15.79
C LYS A 201 13.97 -12.06 -15.60
N MET A 202 13.69 -11.69 -14.36
CA MET A 202 12.48 -11.00 -13.98
C MET A 202 12.50 -9.56 -14.53
N LYS A 203 11.40 -9.13 -15.15
CA LYS A 203 11.26 -7.76 -15.68
C LYS A 203 10.37 -6.89 -14.78
N PRO A 204 10.46 -5.54 -14.84
CA PRO A 204 9.60 -4.66 -14.07
C PRO A 204 8.09 -4.94 -14.27
N HIS A 205 7.69 -5.26 -15.50
CA HIS A 205 6.30 -5.64 -15.78
C HIS A 205 5.88 -6.95 -15.07
N ASP A 206 6.80 -7.89 -14.86
CA ASP A 206 6.49 -9.12 -14.13
C ASP A 206 6.29 -8.84 -12.63
N LEU A 207 6.97 -7.84 -12.05
CA LEU A 207 6.69 -7.34 -10.68
C LEU A 207 5.28 -6.77 -10.55
N GLY A 208 4.84 -5.99 -11.55
CA GLY A 208 3.48 -5.44 -11.58
C GLY A 208 2.42 -6.54 -11.61
N ARG A 209 2.59 -7.53 -12.51
CA ARG A 209 1.70 -8.70 -12.58
C ARG A 209 1.65 -9.50 -11.29
N LEU A 210 2.77 -9.63 -10.58
CA LEU A 210 2.76 -10.31 -9.29
C LEU A 210 1.92 -9.54 -8.27
N LEU A 211 2.03 -8.21 -8.23
CA LEU A 211 1.21 -7.41 -7.33
C LEU A 211 -0.29 -7.50 -7.67
N GLU A 212 -0.64 -7.58 -8.97
CA GLU A 212 -2.02 -7.84 -9.41
C GLU A 212 -2.58 -9.15 -8.84
N VAL A 213 -1.74 -10.19 -8.71
CA VAL A 213 -2.13 -11.50 -8.16
C VAL A 213 -2.16 -11.50 -6.63
N PHE A 214 -1.16 -10.90 -5.98
CA PHE A 214 -1.10 -10.84 -4.51
C PHE A 214 -2.21 -9.97 -3.95
N GLU A 215 -2.44 -8.80 -4.57
CA GLU A 215 -3.30 -7.72 -4.10
C GLU A 215 -3.01 -7.31 -2.64
N ASP A 216 -1.78 -7.52 -2.18
CA ASP A 216 -1.32 -7.27 -0.82
C ASP A 216 0.14 -6.82 -0.88
N LEU A 217 0.41 -5.59 -0.47
CA LEU A 217 1.75 -4.99 -0.56
C LEU A 217 2.75 -5.70 0.35
N CYS A 218 2.29 -6.23 1.49
CA CYS A 218 3.15 -6.87 2.46
C CYS A 218 3.63 -8.23 1.96
N GLN A 219 2.70 -9.04 1.42
CA GLN A 219 3.04 -10.32 0.81
C GLN A 219 3.94 -10.16 -0.41
N TRP A 220 3.67 -9.13 -1.23
CA TRP A 220 4.49 -8.79 -2.38
C TRP A 220 5.90 -8.37 -1.96
N ALA A 221 6.06 -7.54 -0.93
CA ALA A 221 7.36 -7.16 -0.39
C ALA A 221 8.14 -8.36 0.18
N GLU A 222 7.49 -9.25 0.94
CA GLU A 222 8.13 -10.49 1.43
C GLU A 222 8.55 -11.41 0.28
N TRP A 223 7.72 -11.51 -0.76
CA TRP A 223 8.08 -12.28 -1.95
C TRP A 223 9.32 -11.70 -2.64
N ILE A 224 9.38 -10.36 -2.80
CA ILE A 224 10.56 -9.67 -3.36
C ILE A 224 11.79 -9.95 -2.51
N ARG A 225 11.72 -9.72 -1.19
CA ARG A 225 12.83 -9.96 -0.26
C ARG A 225 13.28 -11.41 -0.25
N LYS A 226 12.41 -12.38 -0.54
CA LYS A 226 12.79 -13.79 -0.56
C LYS A 226 13.41 -14.21 -1.89
N ASN A 227 12.84 -13.79 -3.02
CA ASN A 227 13.20 -14.32 -4.33
C ASN A 227 14.22 -13.47 -5.08
N LEU A 228 14.36 -12.20 -4.68
CA LEU A 228 15.27 -11.24 -5.30
C LEU A 228 16.37 -10.80 -4.35
N SER A 229 16.40 -11.23 -3.09
CA SER A 229 17.53 -10.95 -2.18
C SER A 229 18.77 -11.72 -2.57
#